data_AF-A0A4R9EXI3-F1
#
_entry.id   AF-A0A4R9EXI3-F1
#
_cell.length_a   1.000
_cell.length_b   1.000
_cell.length_c   1.000
_cell.angle_alpha   90.00
_cell.angle_beta   90.00
_cell.angle_gamma   90.00
#
_symmetry.space_group_name_H-M   'P 1'
#
loop_
_entity.id
_entity.type
_entity.pdbx_description
1 polymer ?
#
loop_
_entity_poly.entity_id
_entity_poly.type
_entity_poly.pdbx_seq_one_letter_code
_entity_poly.pdbx_strand_id
1 'polypeptide(L)'
;MTQHLAAPAAPASGTHTDWWRGAVIYQVYPRSFADGNGDGMGDLEGIRTRLPHLRELGVDAVWLSPFYSSPQADAGYDVADYRAIDPMFGSLLDADALVRDAHDLGLRIIVDLVPNHSSDQHDWFQRALREGPGSPLRERYHFRPGKGADGSQPPNDWESIFGGPAWTRTPDGEWYLHLFAPEQPDFNWEHPAVHDEFRSILRFWLDMGVDGFRVDVAHGLVKAEGLPDIGTRDQLKLLGNDAMPFFDQDGVHAIYRSWRKVLAEYAGERILVAEAWTPTVERAAAYVRPDEMHQAFNFQYLGTHWDAAELREVIDVSLAAMRPVGAPATWVLSNHDVTRHATRFANPPGLGTQLREAGDRELGLRRARAATLLMLALPGSAYVYQGEELGLPDVTDLPDEVRQDPSFVRANQGAAGTASVEGGGGRR
;
A
#
# COMPACT_ATOMS: atom_id res chain seq x y z
N MET A 1 -17.69 32.73 -25.82
CA MET A 1 -17.31 32.54 -24.41
C MET A 1 -16.15 31.57 -24.41
N THR A 2 -14.94 32.11 -24.31
CA THR A 2 -13.67 31.38 -24.37
C THR A 2 -13.35 30.80 -23.00
N GLN A 3 -13.19 29.48 -22.93
CA GLN A 3 -12.69 28.76 -21.76
C GLN A 3 -11.22 29.14 -21.54
N HIS A 4 -10.92 29.69 -20.36
CA HIS A 4 -9.55 29.90 -19.91
C HIS A 4 -9.05 28.59 -19.29
N LEU A 5 -8.37 27.77 -20.08
CA LEU A 5 -7.46 26.76 -19.57
C LEU A 5 -6.24 27.49 -18.99
N ALA A 6 -5.86 27.13 -17.77
CA ALA A 6 -4.72 27.72 -17.05
C ALA A 6 -3.44 27.58 -17.88
N ALA A 7 -2.64 28.65 -17.90
CA ALA A 7 -1.35 28.67 -18.60
C ALA A 7 -0.34 27.75 -17.89
N PRO A 8 0.59 27.11 -18.63
CA PRO A 8 1.62 26.25 -18.04
C PRO A 8 2.53 27.07 -17.13
N ALA A 9 2.77 26.58 -15.92
CA ALA A 9 3.64 27.22 -14.95
C ALA A 9 5.09 27.28 -15.45
N ALA A 10 5.73 28.44 -15.27
CA ALA A 10 7.16 28.62 -15.55
C ALA A 10 8.02 27.76 -14.60
N PRO A 11 9.20 27.27 -15.03
CA PRO A 11 10.06 26.45 -14.18
C PRO A 11 10.58 27.32 -13.02
N ALA A 12 10.08 27.05 -11.82
CA ALA A 12 10.56 27.72 -10.62
C ALA A 12 11.92 27.12 -10.24
N SER A 13 12.96 27.95 -10.26
CA SER A 13 14.24 27.66 -9.59
C SER A 13 14.02 27.72 -8.07
N GLY A 14 13.38 26.70 -7.50
CA GLY A 14 13.15 26.56 -6.07
C GLY A 14 14.44 26.19 -5.35
N THR A 15 14.68 26.77 -4.18
CA THR A 15 15.65 26.25 -3.22
C THR A 15 15.26 24.83 -2.84
N HIS A 16 16.11 23.85 -3.09
CA HIS A 16 15.93 22.47 -2.61
C HIS A 16 15.78 22.48 -1.10
N THR A 17 14.59 22.10 -0.61
CA THR A 17 14.29 22.05 0.83
C THR A 17 14.57 20.66 1.41
N ASP A 18 14.68 19.64 0.56
CA ASP A 18 14.76 18.23 0.92
C ASP A 18 13.74 17.85 2.03
N TRP A 19 12.53 18.43 1.96
CA TRP A 19 11.54 18.37 3.05
C TRP A 19 11.27 16.93 3.52
N TRP A 20 11.23 16.00 2.58
CA TRP A 20 10.97 14.59 2.80
C TRP A 20 12.07 13.88 3.59
N ARG A 21 13.29 14.42 3.72
CA ARG A 21 14.36 13.75 4.48
C ARG A 21 14.09 13.68 5.98
N GLY A 22 13.35 14.65 6.51
CA GLY A 22 13.08 14.80 7.94
C GLY A 22 11.58 14.95 8.27
N ALA A 23 10.71 14.72 7.30
CA ALA A 23 9.28 14.97 7.45
C ALA A 23 8.61 14.02 8.45
N VAL A 24 7.64 14.54 9.20
CA VAL A 24 6.62 13.75 9.87
C VAL A 24 5.41 13.65 8.94
N ILE A 25 5.14 12.44 8.45
CA ILE A 25 4.09 12.13 7.48
C ILE A 25 2.94 11.44 8.21
N TYR A 26 1.75 12.03 8.17
CA TYR A 26 0.56 11.51 8.85
C TYR A 26 -0.31 10.72 7.87
N GLN A 27 -0.51 9.44 8.15
CA GLN A 27 -1.38 8.59 7.34
C GLN A 27 -2.84 8.72 7.76
N VAL A 28 -3.69 9.03 6.79
CA VAL A 28 -5.14 9.09 6.88
C VAL A 28 -5.73 7.92 6.09
N TYR A 29 -6.60 7.17 6.75
CA TYR A 29 -7.47 6.17 6.13
C TYR A 29 -8.86 6.80 5.92
N PRO A 30 -9.21 7.24 4.69
CA PRO A 30 -10.29 8.20 4.46
C PRO A 30 -11.61 7.84 5.14
N ARG A 31 -12.04 6.58 4.96
CA ARG A 31 -13.28 6.02 5.49
C ARG A 31 -13.46 6.16 7.01
N SER A 32 -12.36 6.22 7.76
CA SER A 32 -12.37 6.14 9.23
C SER A 32 -11.77 7.37 9.91
N PHE A 33 -11.57 8.48 9.19
CA PHE A 33 -10.92 9.66 9.74
C PHE A 33 -11.91 10.72 10.23
N ALA A 34 -12.69 11.30 9.33
CA ALA A 34 -13.67 12.32 9.65
C ALA A 34 -14.77 12.36 8.59
N ASP A 35 -16.03 12.35 9.04
CA ASP A 35 -17.23 12.47 8.23
C ASP A 35 -17.58 13.96 8.03
N GLY A 36 -17.60 14.42 6.77
CA GLY A 36 -17.92 15.79 6.39
C GLY A 36 -19.38 16.03 6.02
N ASN A 37 -20.17 14.98 5.79
CA ASN A 37 -21.53 15.09 5.24
C ASN A 37 -22.64 14.53 6.16
N GLY A 38 -22.26 13.82 7.22
CA GLY A 38 -23.16 13.27 8.25
C GLY A 38 -23.72 11.88 7.95
N ASP A 39 -23.18 11.14 6.99
CA ASP A 39 -23.61 9.77 6.64
C ASP A 39 -22.96 8.67 7.51
N GLY A 40 -22.03 9.05 8.40
CA GLY A 40 -21.30 8.17 9.30
C GLY A 40 -20.00 7.61 8.72
N MET A 41 -19.61 8.01 7.52
CA MET A 41 -18.40 7.55 6.82
C MET A 41 -17.46 8.73 6.56
N GLY A 42 -16.16 8.49 6.69
CA GLY A 42 -15.19 9.53 6.42
C GLY A 42 -15.06 9.84 4.92
N ASP A 43 -14.89 11.12 4.58
CA ASP A 43 -14.84 11.64 3.22
C ASP A 43 -13.78 12.76 3.06
N LEU A 44 -13.54 13.20 1.82
CA LEU A 44 -12.51 14.22 1.54
C LEU A 44 -12.82 15.56 2.22
N GLU A 45 -14.11 15.93 2.35
CA GLU A 45 -14.50 17.15 3.05
C GLU A 45 -14.17 17.06 4.54
N GLY A 46 -14.49 15.92 5.17
CA GLY A 46 -14.15 15.67 6.56
C GLY A 46 -12.65 15.73 6.80
N ILE A 47 -11.82 15.16 5.92
CA ILE A 47 -10.36 15.29 6.00
C ILE A 47 -9.94 16.76 5.86
N ARG A 48 -10.48 17.48 4.88
CA ARG A 48 -10.18 18.90 4.62
C ARG A 48 -10.46 19.77 5.84
N THR A 49 -11.59 19.56 6.54
CA THR A 49 -11.92 20.30 7.77
C THR A 49 -10.97 20.02 8.95
N ARG A 50 -10.22 18.91 8.89
CA ARG A 50 -9.26 18.49 9.94
C ARG A 50 -7.81 18.87 9.64
N LEU A 51 -7.50 19.40 8.45
CA LEU A 51 -6.15 19.88 8.13
C LEU A 51 -5.58 20.87 9.16
N PRO A 52 -6.34 21.84 9.73
CA PRO A 52 -5.81 22.71 10.78
C PRO A 52 -5.34 21.95 12.03
N HIS A 53 -6.06 20.87 12.40
CA HIS A 53 -5.65 20.02 13.52
C HIS A 53 -4.34 19.29 13.23
N LEU A 54 -4.18 18.72 12.03
CA LEU A 54 -2.94 18.06 11.62
C LEU A 54 -1.77 19.06 11.59
N ARG A 55 -2.02 20.28 11.12
CA ARG A 55 -1.01 21.35 11.14
C ARG A 55 -0.59 21.73 12.56
N GLU A 56 -1.55 21.81 13.50
CA GLU A 56 -1.29 22.10 14.92
C GLU A 56 -0.53 20.94 15.59
N LEU A 57 -0.85 19.69 15.23
CA LEU A 57 -0.12 18.50 15.68
C LEU A 57 1.38 18.55 15.28
N GLY A 58 1.69 19.26 14.19
CA GLY A 58 3.06 19.52 13.75
C GLY A 58 3.54 18.57 12.65
N VAL A 59 2.62 17.98 11.88
CA VAL A 59 2.96 17.12 10.74
C VAL A 59 3.34 17.98 9.53
N ASP A 60 4.21 17.46 8.66
CA ASP A 60 4.69 18.15 7.46
C ASP A 60 3.90 17.75 6.20
N ALA A 61 3.38 16.52 6.18
CA ALA A 61 2.62 15.96 5.07
C ALA A 61 1.49 15.06 5.54
N VAL A 62 0.46 14.96 4.72
CA VAL A 62 -0.67 14.04 4.87
C VAL A 62 -0.61 13.01 3.75
N TRP A 63 -0.52 11.73 4.10
CA TRP A 63 -0.66 10.61 3.17
C TRP A 63 -2.08 10.06 3.24
N LEU A 64 -2.78 10.08 2.11
CA LEU A 64 -4.10 9.50 1.96
C LEU A 64 -3.98 8.07 1.41
N SER A 65 -4.48 7.08 2.16
CA SER A 65 -4.81 5.74 1.60
C SER A 65 -5.83 5.87 0.44
N PRO A 66 -6.00 4.85 -0.42
CA PRO A 66 -6.78 4.98 -1.65
C PRO A 66 -8.17 5.56 -1.45
N PHE A 67 -8.50 6.55 -2.29
CA PHE A 67 -9.81 7.20 -2.36
C PHE A 67 -10.37 7.22 -3.81
N TYR A 68 -9.73 6.43 -4.68
CA TYR A 68 -10.13 6.26 -6.08
C TYR A 68 -11.42 5.46 -6.20
N SER A 69 -12.10 5.56 -7.35
CA SER A 69 -13.25 4.72 -7.65
C SER A 69 -12.88 3.25 -7.53
N SER A 70 -13.58 2.52 -6.65
CA SER A 70 -13.29 1.13 -6.32
C SER A 70 -14.56 0.39 -5.89
N PRO A 71 -14.74 -0.88 -6.28
CA PRO A 71 -15.79 -1.75 -5.75
C PRO A 71 -15.65 -2.09 -4.25
N GLN A 72 -14.54 -1.71 -3.61
CA GLN A 72 -14.24 -1.91 -2.20
C GLN A 72 -14.05 -3.38 -1.81
N ALA A 73 -13.68 -4.24 -2.76
CA ALA A 73 -13.32 -5.64 -2.48
C ALA A 73 -12.07 -5.75 -1.58
N ASP A 74 -11.22 -4.72 -1.60
CA ASP A 74 -10.08 -4.52 -0.71
C ASP A 74 -10.00 -3.07 -0.23
N ALA A 75 -11.16 -2.54 0.16
CA ALA A 75 -11.32 -1.22 0.78
C ALA A 75 -10.58 -0.07 0.09
N GLY A 76 -10.61 -0.05 -1.25
CA GLY A 76 -10.04 1.00 -2.10
C GLY A 76 -8.80 0.55 -2.88
N TYR A 77 -8.15 -0.55 -2.51
CA TYR A 77 -6.98 -1.08 -3.22
C TYR A 77 -7.33 -1.81 -4.52
N ASP A 78 -8.56 -2.28 -4.68
CA ASP A 78 -9.12 -2.71 -5.96
C ASP A 78 -9.58 -1.51 -6.80
N VAL A 79 -8.65 -0.80 -7.45
CA VAL A 79 -8.92 0.45 -8.19
C VAL A 79 -9.59 0.18 -9.54
N ALA A 80 -10.81 0.70 -9.75
CA ALA A 80 -11.53 0.62 -11.02
C ALA A 80 -11.26 1.80 -11.96
N ASP A 81 -10.95 2.99 -11.42
CA ASP A 81 -10.50 4.15 -12.20
C ASP A 81 -9.55 5.03 -11.37
N TYR A 82 -8.28 5.07 -11.77
CA TYR A 82 -7.20 5.83 -11.12
C TYR A 82 -7.35 7.36 -11.22
N ARG A 83 -8.26 7.87 -12.05
CA ARG A 83 -8.49 9.31 -12.27
C ARG A 83 -9.88 9.76 -11.82
N ALA A 84 -10.65 8.88 -11.19
CA ALA A 84 -11.93 9.20 -10.58
C ALA A 84 -11.84 9.00 -9.06
N ILE A 85 -12.52 9.88 -8.31
CA ILE A 85 -12.74 9.71 -6.87
C ILE A 85 -13.92 8.77 -6.67
N ASP A 86 -13.86 7.90 -5.67
CA ASP A 86 -15.04 7.13 -5.29
C ASP A 86 -16.15 8.08 -4.83
N PRO A 87 -17.38 7.96 -5.36
CA PRO A 87 -18.48 8.83 -4.94
C PRO A 87 -18.75 8.81 -3.43
N MET A 88 -18.32 7.78 -2.70
CA MET A 88 -18.43 7.76 -1.23
C MET A 88 -17.48 8.76 -0.54
N PHE A 89 -16.39 9.15 -1.18
CA PHE A 89 -15.41 10.09 -0.62
C PHE A 89 -15.57 11.51 -1.18
N GLY A 90 -16.25 11.68 -2.31
CA GLY A 90 -16.54 12.97 -2.93
C GLY A 90 -16.22 13.00 -4.42
N SER A 91 -15.68 14.12 -4.88
CA SER A 91 -15.39 14.39 -6.29
C SER A 91 -13.95 14.90 -6.51
N LEU A 92 -13.50 14.97 -7.76
CA LEU A 92 -12.21 15.56 -8.11
C LEU A 92 -12.10 17.03 -7.66
N LEU A 93 -13.22 17.76 -7.57
CA LEU A 93 -13.23 19.13 -7.07
C LEU A 93 -12.95 19.18 -5.56
N ASP A 94 -13.42 18.17 -4.81
CA ASP A 94 -13.15 18.06 -3.38
C ASP A 94 -11.69 17.67 -3.13
N ALA A 95 -11.12 16.81 -3.99
CA ALA A 95 -9.70 16.49 -3.97
C ALA A 95 -8.81 17.73 -4.29
N ASP A 96 -9.15 18.50 -5.32
CA ASP A 96 -8.48 19.77 -5.63
C ASP A 96 -8.56 20.75 -4.45
N ALA A 97 -9.74 20.88 -3.84
CA ALA A 97 -9.92 21.74 -2.66
C ALA A 97 -9.08 21.29 -1.47
N LEU A 98 -9.01 19.98 -1.20
CA LEU A 98 -8.17 19.43 -0.15
C LEU A 98 -6.68 19.72 -0.39
N VAL A 99 -6.19 19.52 -1.61
CA VAL A 99 -4.79 19.80 -1.95
C VAL A 99 -4.46 21.28 -1.78
N ARG A 100 -5.30 22.18 -2.30
CA ARG A 100 -5.10 23.63 -2.15
C ARG A 100 -5.12 24.07 -0.69
N ASP A 101 -6.13 23.64 0.08
CA ASP A 101 -6.28 24.06 1.48
C ASP A 101 -5.13 23.50 2.35
N ALA A 102 -4.60 22.31 2.01
CA ALA A 102 -3.41 21.75 2.65
C ALA A 102 -2.16 22.59 2.35
N HIS A 103 -1.96 22.98 1.09
CA HIS A 103 -0.85 23.85 0.70
C HIS A 103 -0.91 25.24 1.34
N ASP A 104 -2.10 25.82 1.49
CA ASP A 104 -2.32 27.09 2.20
C ASP A 104 -1.91 27.01 3.70
N LEU A 105 -1.99 25.81 4.29
CA LEU A 105 -1.51 25.52 5.65
C LEU A 105 -0.02 25.12 5.70
N GLY A 106 0.64 25.02 4.55
CA GLY A 106 2.02 24.56 4.42
C GLY A 106 2.18 23.05 4.62
N LEU A 107 1.11 22.27 4.49
CA LEU A 107 1.14 20.81 4.47
C LEU A 107 1.37 20.30 3.05
N ARG A 108 2.00 19.13 2.90
CA ARG A 108 2.11 18.40 1.63
C ARG A 108 1.05 17.31 1.55
N ILE A 109 0.62 16.94 0.36
CA ILE A 109 -0.29 15.81 0.11
C ILE A 109 0.41 14.70 -0.64
N ILE A 110 0.44 13.51 -0.06
CA ILE A 110 0.86 12.26 -0.70
C ILE A 110 -0.38 11.42 -0.93
N VAL A 111 -0.50 10.83 -2.12
CA VAL A 111 -1.60 9.90 -2.43
C VAL A 111 -1.08 8.49 -2.61
N ASP A 112 -1.88 7.49 -2.26
CA ASP A 112 -1.53 6.10 -2.55
C ASP A 112 -1.56 5.82 -4.05
N LEU A 113 -0.69 4.96 -4.55
CA LEU A 113 -0.68 4.48 -5.92
C LEU A 113 -0.64 2.96 -5.88
N VAL A 114 -1.60 2.31 -6.55
CA VAL A 114 -1.75 0.85 -6.56
C VAL A 114 -1.39 0.28 -7.94
N PRO A 115 -0.11 -0.01 -8.21
CA PRO A 115 0.35 -0.38 -9.55
C PRO A 115 0.46 -1.89 -9.83
N ASN A 116 0.39 -2.74 -8.82
CA ASN A 116 0.55 -4.18 -9.03
C ASN A 116 -0.67 -4.77 -9.75
N HIS A 117 -1.86 -4.35 -9.36
CA HIS A 117 -3.14 -4.86 -9.82
C HIS A 117 -4.14 -3.70 -10.00
N SER A 118 -5.23 -3.95 -10.73
CA SER A 118 -6.43 -3.10 -10.73
C SER A 118 -7.61 -3.87 -10.17
N SER A 119 -8.78 -3.25 -10.08
CA SER A 119 -10.05 -3.97 -9.96
C SER A 119 -10.33 -4.83 -11.20
N ASP A 120 -11.02 -5.95 -11.02
CA ASP A 120 -11.64 -6.71 -12.10
C ASP A 120 -12.71 -5.90 -12.83
N GLN A 121 -13.29 -4.85 -12.23
CA GLN A 121 -14.22 -3.93 -12.88
C GLN A 121 -13.52 -2.83 -13.71
N HIS A 122 -12.19 -2.74 -13.67
CA HIS A 122 -11.42 -1.78 -14.48
C HIS A 122 -11.66 -2.02 -15.98
N ASP A 123 -11.84 -0.95 -16.78
CA ASP A 123 -12.20 -1.06 -18.21
C ASP A 123 -11.25 -1.97 -18.98
N TRP A 124 -9.95 -1.90 -18.71
CA TRP A 124 -8.97 -2.76 -19.38
C TRP A 124 -9.22 -4.24 -19.11
N PHE A 125 -9.53 -4.64 -17.87
CA PHE A 125 -9.75 -6.05 -17.54
C PHE A 125 -11.08 -6.54 -18.11
N GLN A 126 -12.14 -5.75 -17.96
CA GLN A 126 -13.45 -6.05 -18.53
C GLN A 126 -13.40 -6.20 -20.06
N ARG A 127 -12.59 -5.40 -20.75
CA ARG A 127 -12.36 -5.56 -22.19
C ARG A 127 -11.52 -6.79 -22.52
N ALA A 128 -10.47 -7.07 -21.75
CA ALA A 128 -9.67 -8.29 -21.90
C ALA A 128 -10.52 -9.57 -21.78
N LEU A 129 -11.48 -9.59 -20.85
CA LEU A 129 -12.44 -10.68 -20.70
C LEU A 129 -13.41 -10.77 -21.88
N ARG A 130 -13.97 -9.63 -22.32
CA ARG A 130 -14.94 -9.60 -23.45
C ARG A 130 -14.32 -9.99 -24.78
N GLU A 131 -13.09 -9.56 -25.05
CA GLU A 131 -12.41 -9.83 -26.33
C GLU A 131 -11.79 -11.23 -26.37
N GLY A 132 -11.42 -11.80 -25.22
CA GLY A 132 -10.98 -13.18 -25.12
C GLY A 132 -9.53 -13.44 -25.57
N PRO A 133 -9.15 -14.72 -25.69
CA PRO A 133 -7.80 -15.13 -26.08
C PRO A 133 -7.35 -14.55 -27.43
N GLY A 134 -6.10 -14.08 -27.49
CA GLY A 134 -5.51 -13.44 -28.67
C GLY A 134 -5.74 -11.93 -28.80
N SER A 135 -6.48 -11.31 -27.87
CA SER A 135 -6.58 -9.84 -27.80
C SER A 135 -5.30 -9.21 -27.22
N PRO A 136 -4.77 -8.14 -27.83
CA PRO A 136 -3.69 -7.34 -27.23
C PRO A 136 -4.08 -6.68 -25.89
N LEU A 137 -5.38 -6.49 -25.62
CA LEU A 137 -5.82 -5.96 -24.33
C LEU A 137 -5.62 -6.98 -23.20
N ARG A 138 -5.67 -8.26 -23.54
CA ARG A 138 -5.48 -9.37 -22.61
C ARG A 138 -4.03 -9.50 -22.16
N GLU A 139 -3.09 -9.14 -23.04
CA GLU A 139 -1.66 -9.12 -22.74
C GLU A 139 -1.25 -8.08 -21.68
N ARG A 140 -2.15 -7.16 -21.32
CA ARG A 140 -1.95 -6.19 -20.23
C ARG A 140 -2.09 -6.80 -18.83
N TYR A 141 -2.57 -8.04 -18.74
CA TYR A 141 -2.66 -8.83 -17.51
C TYR A 141 -2.01 -10.20 -17.74
N HIS A 142 -1.78 -10.93 -16.65
CA HIS A 142 -1.24 -12.28 -16.73
C HIS A 142 -2.35 -13.31 -16.96
N PHE A 143 -2.72 -13.55 -18.22
CA PHE A 143 -3.54 -14.70 -18.62
C PHE A 143 -2.66 -15.87 -19.06
N ARG A 144 -2.94 -17.09 -18.56
CA ARG A 144 -2.19 -18.31 -18.90
C ARG A 144 -3.12 -19.51 -19.05
N PRO A 145 -2.81 -20.47 -19.92
CA PRO A 145 -3.51 -21.74 -19.95
C PRO A 145 -3.27 -22.51 -18.64
N GLY A 146 -4.29 -23.22 -18.17
CA GLY A 146 -4.16 -24.11 -17.01
C GLY A 146 -3.36 -25.38 -17.32
N LYS A 147 -2.88 -26.03 -16.26
CA LYS A 147 -2.26 -27.36 -16.30
C LYS A 147 -3.35 -28.47 -16.27
N GLY A 148 -2.94 -29.72 -16.55
CA GLY A 148 -3.82 -30.89 -16.55
C GLY A 148 -4.48 -31.17 -17.91
N ALA A 149 -5.15 -32.32 -18.04
CA ALA A 149 -5.70 -32.81 -19.31
C ALA A 149 -6.82 -31.91 -19.88
N ASP A 150 -7.50 -31.16 -19.02
CA ASP A 150 -8.62 -30.26 -19.33
C ASP A 150 -8.36 -28.80 -18.94
N GLY A 151 -7.12 -28.46 -18.57
CA GLY A 151 -6.73 -27.12 -18.10
C GLY A 151 -7.38 -26.71 -16.76
N SER A 152 -7.86 -27.67 -15.97
CA SER A 152 -8.55 -27.43 -14.70
C SER A 152 -7.62 -27.10 -13.53
N GLN A 153 -6.31 -27.24 -13.69
CA GLN A 153 -5.34 -26.90 -12.66
C GLN A 153 -4.72 -25.53 -12.95
N PRO A 154 -4.39 -24.74 -11.91
CA PRO A 154 -3.76 -23.43 -12.10
C PRO A 154 -2.39 -23.56 -12.81
N PRO A 155 -1.91 -22.49 -13.45
CA PRO A 155 -0.63 -22.49 -14.18
C PRO A 155 0.58 -22.80 -13.30
N ASN A 156 0.54 -22.43 -12.02
CA ASN A 156 1.55 -22.77 -11.02
C ASN A 156 0.92 -22.93 -9.63
N ASP A 157 1.76 -23.24 -8.63
CA ASP A 157 1.37 -23.46 -7.24
C ASP A 157 1.33 -22.19 -6.38
N TRP A 158 1.32 -20.98 -6.97
CA TRP A 158 1.31 -19.74 -6.20
C TRP A 158 0.03 -19.58 -5.39
N GLU A 159 0.19 -19.18 -4.13
CA GLU A 159 -0.88 -18.88 -3.19
C GLU A 159 -1.22 -17.38 -3.17
N SER A 160 -2.51 -17.05 -3.03
CA SER A 160 -2.96 -15.68 -2.79
C SER A 160 -2.57 -15.26 -1.37
N ILE A 161 -2.20 -13.99 -1.22
CA ILE A 161 -1.93 -13.31 0.06
C ILE A 161 -3.13 -13.40 1.01
N PHE A 162 -4.36 -13.43 0.48
CA PHE A 162 -5.59 -13.57 1.26
C PHE A 162 -6.07 -15.04 1.41
N GLY A 163 -5.26 -15.99 0.95
CA GLY A 163 -5.51 -17.43 1.04
C GLY A 163 -6.12 -18.03 -0.23
N GLY A 164 -5.81 -19.31 -0.46
CA GLY A 164 -6.21 -20.05 -1.66
C GLY A 164 -5.26 -19.83 -2.85
N PRO A 165 -5.61 -20.31 -4.05
CA PRO A 165 -4.78 -20.13 -5.25
C PRO A 165 -4.69 -18.66 -5.68
N ALA A 166 -3.53 -18.22 -6.18
CA ALA A 166 -3.33 -16.91 -6.79
C ALA A 166 -3.88 -16.81 -8.23
N TRP A 167 -4.70 -17.77 -8.66
CA TRP A 167 -5.22 -17.85 -10.02
C TRP A 167 -6.70 -18.17 -10.02
N THR A 168 -7.45 -17.47 -10.87
CA THR A 168 -8.87 -17.74 -11.10
C THR A 168 -9.11 -18.09 -12.56
N ARG A 169 -9.90 -19.14 -12.79
CA ARG A 169 -10.22 -19.64 -14.13
C ARG A 169 -11.35 -18.83 -14.76
N THR A 170 -11.16 -18.37 -15.98
CA THR A 170 -12.18 -17.69 -16.78
C THR A 170 -13.08 -18.69 -17.51
N PRO A 171 -14.30 -18.28 -17.94
CA PRO A 171 -15.21 -19.15 -18.70
C PRO A 171 -14.65 -19.67 -20.03
N ASP A 172 -13.69 -18.95 -20.62
CA ASP A 172 -12.98 -19.36 -21.84
C ASP A 172 -11.85 -20.39 -21.60
N GLY A 173 -11.60 -20.76 -20.33
CA GLY A 173 -10.74 -21.86 -19.92
C GLY A 173 -9.32 -21.47 -19.51
N GLU A 174 -8.89 -20.23 -19.78
CA GLU A 174 -7.63 -19.69 -19.25
C GLU A 174 -7.74 -19.32 -17.77
N TRP A 175 -6.61 -18.95 -17.18
CA TRP A 175 -6.49 -18.48 -15.81
C TRP A 175 -5.86 -17.09 -15.80
N TYR A 176 -6.36 -16.19 -14.96
CA TYR A 176 -5.70 -14.92 -14.70
C TYR A 176 -5.07 -14.90 -13.31
N LEU A 177 -3.92 -14.24 -13.20
CA LEU A 177 -3.20 -14.06 -11.94
C LEU A 177 -3.87 -12.97 -11.08
N HIS A 178 -3.97 -13.24 -9.80
CA HIS A 178 -4.26 -12.26 -8.75
C HIS A 178 -3.47 -12.65 -7.50
N LEU A 179 -2.49 -11.84 -7.08
CA LEU A 179 -1.74 -12.11 -5.86
C LEU A 179 -2.57 -11.85 -4.59
N PHE A 180 -3.62 -11.05 -4.72
CA PHE A 180 -4.54 -10.69 -3.63
C PHE A 180 -5.91 -11.32 -3.89
N ALA A 181 -7.00 -10.55 -3.83
CA ALA A 181 -8.34 -11.05 -4.11
C ALA A 181 -8.51 -11.40 -5.61
N PRO A 182 -9.39 -12.35 -5.98
CA PRO A 182 -9.79 -12.59 -7.38
C PRO A 182 -10.26 -11.34 -8.12
N GLU A 183 -10.79 -10.36 -7.38
CA GLU A 183 -11.23 -9.05 -7.86
C GLU A 183 -10.04 -8.08 -8.11
N GLN A 184 -8.79 -8.51 -7.86
CA GLN A 184 -7.55 -7.75 -8.03
C GLN A 184 -6.61 -8.40 -9.07
N PRO A 185 -6.98 -8.46 -10.36
CA PRO A 185 -6.11 -9.01 -11.40
C PRO A 185 -4.80 -8.22 -11.54
N ASP A 186 -3.68 -8.95 -11.54
CA ASP A 186 -2.34 -8.39 -11.66
C ASP A 186 -2.05 -7.87 -13.07
N PHE A 187 -1.56 -6.63 -13.15
CA PHE A 187 -1.04 -6.08 -14.40
C PHE A 187 0.21 -6.82 -14.85
N ASN A 188 0.34 -6.99 -16.17
CA ASN A 188 1.54 -7.47 -16.79
C ASN A 188 2.47 -6.30 -17.14
N TRP A 189 3.42 -6.01 -16.25
CA TRP A 189 4.40 -4.95 -16.42
C TRP A 189 5.41 -5.19 -17.55
N GLU A 190 5.44 -6.35 -18.19
CA GLU A 190 6.20 -6.53 -19.43
C GLU A 190 5.55 -5.81 -20.63
N HIS A 191 4.26 -5.50 -20.54
CA HIS A 191 3.53 -4.87 -21.63
C HIS A 191 3.71 -3.34 -21.62
N PRO A 192 4.20 -2.71 -22.73
CA PRO A 192 4.57 -1.29 -22.75
C PRO A 192 3.42 -0.34 -22.42
N ALA A 193 2.18 -0.68 -22.79
CA ALA A 193 1.01 0.14 -22.46
C ALA A 193 0.77 0.30 -20.94
N VAL A 194 1.15 -0.69 -20.12
CA VAL A 194 1.04 -0.57 -18.64
C VAL A 194 1.99 0.52 -18.15
N HIS A 195 3.23 0.55 -18.66
CA HIS A 195 4.17 1.61 -18.32
C HIS A 195 3.68 2.99 -18.76
N ASP A 196 3.12 3.12 -19.96
CA ASP A 196 2.57 4.39 -20.47
C ASP A 196 1.40 4.88 -19.61
N GLU A 197 0.52 3.97 -19.20
CA GLU A 197 -0.64 4.29 -18.39
C GLU A 197 -0.25 4.83 -17.01
N PHE A 198 0.64 4.15 -16.31
CA PHE A 198 1.08 4.63 -14.99
C PHE A 198 1.88 5.92 -15.07
N ARG A 199 2.66 6.14 -16.13
CA ARG A 199 3.28 7.46 -16.38
C ARG A 199 2.24 8.55 -16.61
N SER A 200 1.08 8.22 -17.19
CA SER A 200 -0.03 9.15 -17.38
C SER A 200 -0.81 9.39 -16.08
N ILE A 201 -1.04 8.35 -15.27
CA ILE A 201 -1.68 8.45 -13.94
C ILE A 201 -0.84 9.34 -13.01
N LEU A 202 0.48 9.12 -12.96
CA LEU A 202 1.38 9.96 -12.17
C LEU A 202 1.26 11.44 -12.58
N ARG A 203 1.28 11.73 -13.88
CA ARG A 203 1.15 13.11 -14.37
C ARG A 203 -0.21 13.72 -14.04
N PHE A 204 -1.30 12.98 -14.15
CA PHE A 204 -2.64 13.45 -13.80
C PHE A 204 -2.68 13.98 -12.35
N TRP A 205 -2.18 13.21 -11.39
CA TRP A 205 -2.18 13.62 -9.98
C TRP A 205 -1.14 14.72 -9.69
N LEU A 206 0.01 14.70 -10.35
CA LEU A 206 1.00 15.77 -10.25
C LEU A 206 0.48 17.11 -10.81
N ASP A 207 -0.30 17.06 -11.90
CA ASP A 207 -0.99 18.23 -12.49
C ASP A 207 -2.05 18.79 -11.54
N MET A 208 -2.69 17.93 -10.73
CA MET A 208 -3.56 18.33 -9.62
C MET A 208 -2.80 18.89 -8.40
N GLY A 209 -1.48 18.79 -8.37
CA GLY A 209 -0.64 19.40 -7.34
C GLY A 209 -0.23 18.47 -6.20
N VAL A 210 -0.44 17.15 -6.28
CA VAL A 210 0.06 16.24 -5.23
C VAL A 210 1.59 16.33 -5.11
N ASP A 211 2.09 16.16 -3.88
CA ASP A 211 3.51 16.27 -3.54
C ASP A 211 4.26 14.94 -3.61
N GLY A 212 3.56 13.83 -3.82
CA GLY A 212 4.19 12.54 -4.03
C GLY A 212 3.21 11.38 -3.99
N PHE A 213 3.79 10.18 -4.07
CA PHE A 213 3.06 8.94 -4.08
C PHE A 213 3.66 7.96 -3.08
N ARG A 214 2.81 7.32 -2.28
CA ARG A 214 3.14 6.04 -1.65
C ARG A 214 2.77 4.96 -2.64
N VAL A 215 3.71 4.09 -2.98
CA VAL A 215 3.52 3.05 -3.98
C VAL A 215 3.26 1.74 -3.26
N ASP A 216 2.02 1.29 -3.33
CA ASP A 216 1.54 0.02 -2.82
C ASP A 216 2.24 -1.15 -3.51
N VAL A 217 2.64 -2.14 -2.72
CA VAL A 217 3.26 -3.40 -3.17
C VAL A 217 4.34 -3.10 -4.24
N ALA A 218 5.21 -2.14 -3.95
CA ALA A 218 6.22 -1.63 -4.88
C ALA A 218 7.20 -2.73 -5.36
N HIS A 219 7.30 -3.80 -4.61
CA HIS A 219 8.12 -4.96 -4.91
C HIS A 219 7.40 -5.98 -5.84
N GLY A 220 6.09 -5.85 -6.08
CA GLY A 220 5.33 -6.86 -6.83
C GLY A 220 5.16 -6.65 -8.32
N LEU A 221 5.59 -5.53 -8.90
CA LEU A 221 5.26 -5.19 -10.29
C LEU A 221 5.81 -6.20 -11.30
N VAL A 222 6.99 -6.78 -11.05
CA VAL A 222 7.65 -7.72 -11.97
C VAL A 222 7.66 -9.12 -11.38
N LYS A 223 7.25 -10.10 -12.19
CA LYS A 223 7.18 -11.51 -11.83
C LYS A 223 8.35 -12.28 -12.47
N ALA A 224 8.81 -13.35 -11.84
CA ALA A 224 9.92 -14.16 -12.35
C ALA A 224 9.56 -14.80 -13.70
N GLU A 225 10.53 -14.80 -14.62
CA GLU A 225 10.35 -15.34 -15.96
C GLU A 225 9.88 -16.81 -15.89
N GLY A 226 8.87 -17.14 -16.70
CA GLY A 226 8.29 -18.48 -16.74
C GLY A 226 7.31 -18.80 -15.61
N LEU A 227 7.12 -17.90 -14.63
CA LEU A 227 6.19 -18.06 -13.50
C LEU A 227 6.38 -19.40 -12.75
N PRO A 228 7.60 -19.71 -12.28
CA PRO A 228 7.95 -21.04 -11.77
C PRO A 228 7.15 -21.41 -10.52
N ASP A 229 6.88 -22.71 -10.36
CA ASP A 229 6.37 -23.26 -9.10
C ASP A 229 7.38 -23.04 -7.96
N ILE A 230 6.89 -22.82 -6.74
CA ILE A 230 7.69 -22.64 -5.52
C ILE A 230 8.03 -23.99 -4.90
N GLY A 231 7.09 -24.95 -4.95
CA GLY A 231 7.26 -26.32 -4.46
C GLY A 231 7.02 -26.51 -2.96
N THR A 232 6.55 -25.47 -2.24
CA THR A 232 6.15 -25.54 -0.83
C THR A 232 4.78 -24.91 -0.63
N ARG A 233 4.06 -25.35 0.42
CA ARG A 233 2.81 -24.73 0.90
C ARG A 233 3.08 -23.71 1.99
N ASP A 234 2.05 -22.94 2.38
CA ASP A 234 2.15 -21.85 3.35
C ASP A 234 3.19 -20.82 2.89
N GLN A 235 3.14 -20.51 1.58
CA GLN A 235 4.12 -19.67 0.91
C GLN A 235 4.11 -18.25 1.48
N LEU A 236 3.00 -17.85 2.10
CA LEU A 236 2.78 -16.49 2.54
C LEU A 236 2.20 -16.45 3.95
N LYS A 237 2.97 -15.84 4.85
CA LYS A 237 2.38 -14.97 5.87
C LYS A 237 2.21 -13.63 5.17
N LEU A 238 1.05 -12.97 5.31
CA LEU A 238 0.69 -11.69 4.67
C LEU A 238 1.80 -10.61 4.65
N LEU A 239 2.77 -10.72 5.56
CA LEU A 239 3.88 -9.79 5.79
C LEU A 239 5.24 -10.52 5.92
N GLY A 240 5.43 -11.59 5.16
CA GLY A 240 6.69 -12.33 5.09
C GLY A 240 7.73 -11.60 4.25
N ASN A 241 9.00 -11.68 4.66
CA ASN A 241 10.12 -11.07 3.94
C ASN A 241 10.88 -12.08 3.07
N ASP A 242 10.26 -13.23 2.76
CA ASP A 242 10.94 -14.29 2.02
C ASP A 242 11.08 -13.92 0.54
N ALA A 243 12.17 -14.38 -0.08
CA ALA A 243 12.37 -14.18 -1.51
C ALA A 243 11.39 -15.07 -2.30
N MET A 244 10.47 -14.45 -3.04
CA MET A 244 9.40 -15.13 -3.78
C MET A 244 9.47 -14.81 -5.27
N PRO A 245 9.07 -15.73 -6.17
CA PRO A 245 9.12 -15.50 -7.61
C PRO A 245 8.14 -14.42 -8.10
N PHE A 246 7.13 -14.07 -7.30
CA PHE A 246 6.17 -13.03 -7.64
C PHE A 246 6.48 -11.65 -7.03
N PHE A 247 7.55 -11.53 -6.22
CA PHE A 247 7.96 -10.31 -5.54
C PHE A 247 9.46 -10.00 -5.70
N ASP A 248 9.81 -8.74 -5.50
CA ASP A 248 11.17 -8.18 -5.41
C ASP A 248 12.13 -8.59 -6.55
N GLN A 249 11.60 -8.74 -7.76
CA GLN A 249 12.40 -9.02 -8.95
C GLN A 249 13.14 -7.75 -9.41
N ASP A 250 14.40 -7.87 -9.83
CA ASP A 250 15.26 -6.71 -10.17
C ASP A 250 14.68 -5.78 -11.26
N GLY A 251 13.77 -6.29 -12.10
CA GLY A 251 13.09 -5.50 -13.13
C GLY A 251 12.31 -4.30 -12.59
N VAL A 252 11.83 -4.35 -11.33
CA VAL A 252 11.06 -3.23 -10.73
C VAL A 252 11.88 -1.94 -10.66
N HIS A 253 13.20 -2.03 -10.47
CA HIS A 253 14.07 -0.85 -10.39
C HIS A 253 14.06 -0.02 -11.68
N ALA A 254 13.91 -0.65 -12.85
CA ALA A 254 13.81 0.11 -14.11
C ALA A 254 12.51 0.93 -14.20
N ILE A 255 11.43 0.43 -13.62
CA ILE A 255 10.13 1.13 -13.53
C ILE A 255 10.30 2.38 -12.66
N TYR A 256 10.89 2.24 -11.48
CA TYR A 256 11.06 3.37 -10.56
C TYR A 256 12.03 4.43 -11.08
N ARG A 257 13.09 4.06 -11.79
CA ARG A 257 13.92 5.04 -12.53
C ARG A 257 13.13 5.79 -13.59
N SER A 258 12.18 5.13 -14.26
CA SER A 258 11.29 5.81 -15.21
C SER A 258 10.37 6.79 -14.50
N TRP A 259 9.80 6.44 -13.36
CA TRP A 259 8.89 7.32 -12.61
C TRP A 259 9.64 8.48 -11.95
N ARG A 260 10.86 8.25 -11.45
CA ARG A 260 11.72 9.30 -10.92
C ARG A 260 11.94 10.42 -11.94
N LYS A 261 12.09 10.08 -13.23
CA LYS A 261 12.19 11.06 -14.31
C LYS A 261 10.90 11.87 -14.48
N VAL A 262 9.73 11.23 -14.39
CA VAL A 262 8.43 11.92 -14.45
C VAL A 262 8.31 12.93 -13.32
N LEU A 263 8.62 12.56 -12.09
CA LEU A 263 8.55 13.48 -10.94
C LEU A 263 9.50 14.67 -11.10
N ALA A 264 10.69 14.45 -11.67
CA ALA A 264 11.66 15.51 -11.93
C ALA A 264 11.23 16.51 -13.01
N GLU A 265 10.16 16.23 -13.78
CA GLU A 265 9.55 17.19 -14.72
C GLU A 265 8.75 18.29 -13.99
N TYR A 266 8.36 18.05 -12.74
CA TYR A 266 7.49 18.95 -11.96
C TYR A 266 8.30 19.82 -11.00
N ALA A 267 7.87 21.07 -10.83
CA ALA A 267 8.40 21.95 -9.80
C ALA A 267 7.93 21.50 -8.40
N GLY A 268 8.70 21.81 -7.37
CA GLY A 268 8.51 21.27 -6.02
C GLY A 268 9.11 19.87 -5.90
N GLU A 269 9.71 19.55 -4.75
CA GLU A 269 10.37 18.27 -4.55
C GLU A 269 9.32 17.16 -4.39
N ARG A 270 8.94 16.53 -5.52
CA ARG A 270 7.97 15.43 -5.56
C ARG A 270 8.61 14.13 -5.15
N ILE A 271 7.91 13.32 -4.34
CA ILE A 271 8.49 12.09 -3.80
C ILE A 271 7.78 10.80 -4.21
N LEU A 272 8.52 9.70 -4.15
CA LEU A 272 8.02 8.34 -4.20
C LEU A 272 8.43 7.64 -2.91
N VAL A 273 7.48 6.97 -2.27
CA VAL A 273 7.68 6.18 -1.06
C VAL A 273 7.36 4.72 -1.39
N ALA A 274 8.33 3.82 -1.23
CA ALA A 274 8.15 2.41 -1.50
C ALA A 274 7.47 1.70 -0.33
N GLU A 275 6.37 1.01 -0.62
CA GLU A 275 5.93 -0.10 0.21
C GLU A 275 6.51 -1.41 -0.33
N ALA A 276 7.70 -1.76 0.16
CA ALA A 276 8.43 -2.94 -0.26
C ALA A 276 8.79 -3.82 0.95
N TRP A 277 8.19 -5.02 1.01
CA TRP A 277 8.54 -6.04 2.00
C TRP A 277 9.72 -6.83 1.44
N THR A 278 10.93 -6.46 1.87
CA THR A 278 12.17 -7.07 1.39
C THR A 278 12.83 -7.95 2.45
N PRO A 279 13.60 -8.99 2.05
CA PRO A 279 14.33 -9.86 2.99
C PRO A 279 15.18 -9.14 4.02
N THR A 280 15.83 -8.05 3.61
CA THR A 280 16.72 -7.28 4.48
C THR A 280 16.59 -5.78 4.23
N VAL A 281 17.10 -4.97 5.15
CA VAL A 281 17.12 -3.50 5.00
C VAL A 281 18.07 -3.07 3.87
N GLU A 282 19.14 -3.82 3.62
CA GLU A 282 20.05 -3.59 2.49
C GLU A 282 19.35 -3.79 1.15
N ARG A 283 18.41 -4.74 1.07
CA ARG A 283 17.59 -4.91 -0.14
C ARG A 283 16.60 -3.76 -0.30
N ALA A 284 15.96 -3.29 0.78
CA ALA A 284 15.13 -2.08 0.74
C ALA A 284 15.93 -0.84 0.27
N ALA A 285 17.20 -0.72 0.66
CA ALA A 285 18.07 0.38 0.23
C ALA A 285 18.27 0.44 -1.31
N ALA A 286 18.06 -0.66 -2.03
CA ALA A 286 18.12 -0.67 -3.49
C ALA A 286 16.99 0.15 -4.14
N TYR A 287 15.82 0.28 -3.49
CA TYR A 287 14.68 1.05 -4.00
C TYR A 287 14.88 2.57 -3.88
N VAL A 288 15.77 3.00 -2.98
CA VAL A 288 15.98 4.43 -2.63
C VAL A 288 17.33 4.97 -3.07
N ARG A 289 17.90 4.38 -4.13
CA ARG A 289 19.06 4.97 -4.81
C ARG A 289 18.71 6.35 -5.37
N PRO A 290 19.70 7.24 -5.56
CA PRO A 290 19.43 8.64 -5.96
C PRO A 290 18.57 8.82 -7.22
N ASP A 291 18.58 7.83 -8.14
CA ASP A 291 17.83 7.83 -9.39
C ASP A 291 16.51 7.04 -9.35
N GLU A 292 16.09 6.58 -8.17
CA GLU A 292 14.89 5.76 -7.94
C GLU A 292 13.91 6.47 -6.98
N MET A 293 13.38 5.76 -5.99
CA MET A 293 12.42 6.29 -5.03
C MET A 293 13.14 7.13 -3.95
N HIS A 294 12.39 7.94 -3.22
CA HIS A 294 12.96 8.85 -2.21
C HIS A 294 13.03 8.19 -0.84
N GLN A 295 12.01 7.40 -0.52
CA GLN A 295 11.87 6.72 0.76
C GLN A 295 11.36 5.29 0.52
N ALA A 296 11.55 4.43 1.52
CA ALA A 296 10.99 3.10 1.58
C ALA A 296 10.58 2.84 3.03
N PHE A 297 9.44 2.19 3.26
CA PHE A 297 9.01 1.79 4.60
C PHE A 297 10.01 0.82 5.23
N ASN A 298 10.34 1.08 6.50
CA ASN A 298 11.21 0.21 7.29
C ASN A 298 10.37 -0.82 8.05
N PHE A 299 9.93 -1.87 7.36
CA PHE A 299 9.11 -2.92 7.94
C PHE A 299 9.86 -3.79 8.96
N GLN A 300 11.19 -3.89 8.83
CA GLN A 300 12.03 -4.54 9.83
C GLN A 300 11.94 -3.80 11.17
N TYR A 301 11.98 -2.46 11.18
CA TYR A 301 11.74 -1.67 12.38
C TYR A 301 10.31 -1.87 12.92
N LEU A 302 9.29 -1.81 12.05
CA LEU A 302 7.88 -1.99 12.44
C LEU A 302 7.64 -3.33 13.15
N GLY A 303 8.23 -4.40 12.61
CA GLY A 303 8.13 -5.76 13.13
C GLY A 303 9.04 -6.07 14.31
N THR A 304 9.94 -5.17 14.69
CA THR A 304 10.85 -5.37 15.82
C THR A 304 10.08 -5.37 17.15
N HIS A 305 10.44 -6.27 18.05
CA HIS A 305 9.75 -6.39 19.33
C HIS A 305 10.03 -5.20 20.25
N TRP A 306 9.21 -5.06 21.30
CA TRP A 306 9.51 -4.15 22.42
C TRP A 306 10.65 -4.71 23.29
N ASP A 307 11.85 -4.72 22.71
CA ASP A 307 13.11 -5.10 23.33
C ASP A 307 14.18 -4.06 22.98
N ALA A 308 14.91 -3.58 23.98
CA ALA A 308 15.85 -2.48 23.80
C ALA A 308 17.07 -2.86 22.95
N ALA A 309 17.52 -4.12 23.01
CA ALA A 309 18.65 -4.59 22.22
C ALA A 309 18.24 -4.77 20.76
N GLU A 310 17.09 -5.40 20.50
CA GLU A 310 16.56 -5.58 19.14
C GLU A 310 16.28 -4.22 18.47
N LEU A 311 15.63 -3.28 19.18
CA LEU A 311 15.38 -1.93 18.67
C LEU A 311 16.69 -1.20 18.33
N ARG A 312 17.71 -1.32 19.18
CA ARG A 312 19.02 -0.71 18.93
C ARG A 312 19.68 -1.28 17.68
N GLU A 313 19.66 -2.60 17.55
CA GLU A 313 20.25 -3.30 16.40
C GLU A 313 19.57 -2.90 15.10
N VAL A 314 18.23 -2.94 15.03
CA VAL A 314 17.52 -2.58 13.79
C VAL A 314 17.72 -1.11 13.42
N ILE A 315 17.84 -0.20 14.40
CA ILE A 315 18.16 1.22 14.15
C ILE A 315 19.55 1.36 13.54
N ASP A 316 20.56 0.74 14.16
CA ASP A 316 21.95 0.81 13.69
C ASP A 316 22.09 0.22 12.27
N VAL A 317 21.46 -0.94 12.01
CA VAL A 317 21.43 -1.59 10.68
C VAL A 317 20.72 -0.71 9.65
N SER A 318 19.56 -0.14 9.99
CA SER A 318 18.80 0.70 9.07
C SER A 318 19.58 1.94 8.64
N LEU A 319 20.24 2.61 9.58
CA LEU A 319 21.07 3.77 9.29
C LEU A 319 22.34 3.40 8.48
N ALA A 320 22.92 2.23 8.76
CA ALA A 320 24.07 1.73 8.01
C ALA A 320 23.70 1.38 6.56
N ALA A 321 22.54 0.78 6.32
CA ALA A 321 22.06 0.38 5.00
C ALA A 321 21.67 1.59 4.12
N MET A 322 21.09 2.65 4.68
CA MET A 322 20.66 3.82 3.92
C MET A 322 21.80 4.80 3.59
N ARG A 323 22.86 4.82 4.41
CA ARG A 323 23.99 5.77 4.25
C ARG A 323 24.70 5.67 2.89
N PRO A 324 25.03 4.49 2.34
CA PRO A 324 25.71 4.37 1.04
C PRO A 324 24.91 4.92 -0.14
N VAL A 325 23.58 4.88 -0.08
CA VAL A 325 22.68 5.39 -1.12
C VAL A 325 22.24 6.83 -0.85
N GLY A 326 22.63 7.41 0.29
CA GLY A 326 22.33 8.77 0.67
C GLY A 326 20.86 9.02 1.03
N ALA A 327 20.06 7.98 1.23
CA ALA A 327 18.64 8.10 1.58
C ALA A 327 18.43 8.31 3.09
N PRO A 328 17.35 8.98 3.53
CA PRO A 328 16.92 8.97 4.91
C PRO A 328 16.40 7.57 5.27
N ALA A 329 16.59 7.15 6.53
CA ALA A 329 15.78 6.07 7.07
C ALA A 329 14.34 6.56 7.28
N THR A 330 13.37 5.66 7.16
CA THR A 330 11.99 5.92 7.60
C THR A 330 11.71 5.13 8.87
N TRP A 331 10.83 5.66 9.71
CA TRP A 331 10.44 5.03 10.96
C TRP A 331 8.92 4.99 11.06
N VAL A 332 8.38 3.81 11.32
CA VAL A 332 6.94 3.57 11.34
C VAL A 332 6.60 2.53 12.41
N LEU A 333 5.58 2.81 13.21
CA LEU A 333 5.10 1.89 14.25
C LEU A 333 3.75 1.27 13.89
N SER A 334 2.87 2.00 13.21
CA SER A 334 1.58 1.47 12.73
C SER A 334 1.24 2.03 11.35
N ASN A 335 0.31 1.35 10.68
CA ASN A 335 -0.32 1.74 9.42
C ASN A 335 -1.71 1.08 9.38
N HIS A 336 -2.40 1.14 8.25
CA HIS A 336 -3.72 0.55 8.08
C HIS A 336 -3.72 -0.99 8.05
N ASP A 337 -2.57 -1.64 7.86
CA ASP A 337 -2.48 -3.10 7.70
C ASP A 337 -2.14 -3.82 9.00
N VAL A 338 -1.54 -3.15 9.99
CA VAL A 338 -1.00 -3.82 11.19
C VAL A 338 -1.78 -3.46 12.45
N THR A 339 -1.79 -4.39 13.42
CA THR A 339 -2.27 -4.14 14.78
C THR A 339 -1.59 -2.89 15.34
N ARG A 340 -2.36 -1.97 15.93
CA ARG A 340 -1.82 -0.77 16.58
C ARG A 340 -0.73 -1.12 17.59
N HIS A 341 0.37 -0.39 17.55
CA HIS A 341 1.53 -0.66 18.40
C HIS A 341 1.21 -0.57 19.91
N ALA A 342 0.20 0.24 20.31
CA ALA A 342 -0.31 0.26 21.67
C ALA A 342 -0.89 -1.09 22.13
N THR A 343 -1.56 -1.82 21.23
CA THR A 343 -2.02 -3.19 21.48
C THR A 343 -0.88 -4.19 21.35
N ARG A 344 0.03 -4.03 20.38
CA ARG A 344 1.18 -4.95 20.25
C ARG A 344 2.04 -4.97 21.51
N PHE A 345 2.36 -3.80 22.05
CA PHE A 345 3.22 -3.68 23.24
C PHE A 345 2.48 -3.91 24.56
N ALA A 346 1.15 -4.08 24.53
CA ALA A 346 0.35 -4.56 25.66
C ALA A 346 0.54 -6.07 25.92
N ASN A 347 1.11 -6.80 24.96
CA ASN A 347 1.27 -8.24 24.98
C ASN A 347 2.75 -8.66 25.05
N PRO A 348 3.05 -9.95 25.34
CA PRO A 348 4.41 -10.49 25.22
C PRO A 348 4.97 -10.36 23.78
N PRO A 349 6.30 -10.24 23.61
CA PRO A 349 6.92 -10.23 22.29
C PRO A 349 6.73 -11.58 21.57
N GLY A 350 6.86 -11.59 20.23
CA GLY A 350 6.79 -12.80 19.40
C GLY A 350 5.42 -13.12 18.79
N LEU A 351 4.38 -12.32 19.07
CA LEU A 351 3.02 -12.53 18.53
C LEU A 351 2.81 -11.96 17.12
N GLY A 352 3.84 -11.33 16.55
CA GLY A 352 3.80 -10.72 15.21
C GLY A 352 3.06 -9.37 15.17
N THR A 353 2.79 -8.90 13.95
CA THR A 353 2.18 -7.59 13.68
C THR A 353 0.67 -7.64 13.45
N GLN A 354 0.09 -8.84 13.49
CA GLN A 354 -1.32 -9.14 13.19
C GLN A 354 -2.07 -9.75 14.39
N LEU A 355 -1.55 -9.56 15.61
CA LEU A 355 -2.18 -10.14 16.80
C LEU A 355 -3.54 -9.50 17.08
N ARG A 356 -4.41 -10.27 17.72
CA ARG A 356 -5.79 -9.85 18.05
C ARG A 356 -6.07 -9.92 19.55
N GLU A 357 -5.03 -10.05 20.36
CA GLU A 357 -5.12 -10.09 21.81
C GLU A 357 -5.06 -8.68 22.41
N ALA A 358 -5.99 -8.34 23.30
CA ALA A 358 -6.08 -7.00 23.89
C ALA A 358 -4.84 -6.61 24.72
N GLY A 359 -4.27 -7.57 25.46
CA GLY A 359 -3.16 -7.35 26.39
C GLY A 359 -3.48 -6.42 27.58
N ASP A 360 -2.43 -5.96 28.27
CA ASP A 360 -2.52 -4.93 29.31
C ASP A 360 -2.48 -3.52 28.70
N ARG A 361 -3.66 -2.86 28.67
CA ARG A 361 -3.83 -1.54 28.06
C ARG A 361 -2.97 -0.44 28.69
N GLU A 362 -2.80 -0.45 30.01
CA GLU A 362 -2.01 0.60 30.69
C GLU A 362 -0.53 0.44 30.36
N LEU A 363 -0.05 -0.80 30.40
CA LEU A 363 1.31 -1.14 30.00
C LEU A 363 1.57 -0.83 28.52
N GLY A 364 0.63 -1.20 27.65
CA GLY A 364 0.67 -0.93 26.21
C GLY A 364 0.79 0.55 25.90
N LEU A 365 -0.06 1.39 26.49
CA LEU A 365 0.00 2.85 26.32
C LEU A 365 1.33 3.45 26.81
N ARG A 366 1.84 2.98 27.96
CA ARG A 366 3.13 3.46 28.48
C ARG A 366 4.28 3.15 27.52
N ARG A 367 4.31 1.93 26.98
CA ARG A 367 5.32 1.48 26.03
C ARG A 367 5.18 2.17 24.67
N ALA A 368 3.96 2.33 24.17
CA ALA A 368 3.65 3.04 22.93
C ALA A 368 4.17 4.48 22.93
N ARG A 369 3.94 5.23 24.02
CA ARG A 369 4.47 6.59 24.19
C ARG A 369 6.00 6.61 24.16
N ALA A 370 6.64 5.66 24.83
CA ALA A 370 8.10 5.56 24.82
C ALA A 370 8.66 5.19 23.43
N ALA A 371 7.99 4.28 22.71
CA ALA A 371 8.33 3.92 21.34
C ALA A 371 8.18 5.11 20.38
N THR A 372 7.08 5.85 20.46
CA THR A 372 6.83 7.04 19.64
C THR A 372 7.87 8.13 19.92
N LEU A 373 8.21 8.36 21.21
CA LEU A 373 9.25 9.32 21.58
C LEU A 373 10.62 8.93 21.01
N LEU A 374 10.97 7.64 21.06
CA LEU A 374 12.19 7.12 20.45
C LEU A 374 12.15 7.35 18.93
N MET A 375 11.09 6.91 18.25
CA MET A 375 10.89 7.02 16.81
C MET A 375 11.07 8.46 16.31
N LEU A 376 10.44 9.43 16.97
CA LEU A 376 10.50 10.86 16.61
C LEU A 376 11.86 11.51 16.93
N ALA A 377 12.70 10.87 17.75
CA ALA A 377 14.05 11.35 18.05
C ALA A 377 15.12 10.80 17.08
N LEU A 378 14.77 9.83 16.23
CA LEU A 378 15.69 9.23 15.26
C LEU A 378 15.88 10.13 14.04
N PRO A 379 17.07 10.12 13.41
CA PRO A 379 17.29 10.86 12.17
C PRO A 379 16.54 10.19 11.02
N GLY A 380 15.93 10.99 10.15
CA GLY A 380 15.13 10.51 9.02
C GLY A 380 13.69 10.99 9.10
N SER A 381 12.81 10.32 8.37
CA SER A 381 11.38 10.66 8.30
C SER A 381 10.56 9.70 9.15
N ALA A 382 9.50 10.21 9.76
CA ALA A 382 8.60 9.42 10.60
C ALA A 382 7.21 9.35 9.98
N TYR A 383 6.57 8.19 10.13
CA TYR A 383 5.18 7.97 9.72
C TYR A 383 4.32 7.74 10.95
N VAL A 384 3.22 8.48 11.05
CA VAL A 384 2.26 8.40 12.16
C VAL A 384 0.91 8.03 11.58
N TYR A 385 0.35 6.90 12.00
CA TYR A 385 -0.99 6.48 11.59
C TYR A 385 -2.08 7.11 12.46
N GLN A 386 -3.24 7.40 11.85
CA GLN A 386 -4.34 8.04 12.56
C GLN A 386 -4.72 7.36 13.89
N GLY A 387 -4.74 8.15 14.96
CA GLY A 387 -5.05 7.71 16.32
C GLY A 387 -3.84 7.26 17.13
N GLU A 388 -2.64 7.16 16.54
CA GLU A 388 -1.39 6.97 17.31
C GLU A 388 -1.14 8.13 18.27
N GLU A 389 -1.38 9.36 17.84
CA GLU A 389 -1.25 10.58 18.64
C GLU A 389 -2.19 10.61 19.86
N LEU A 390 -3.29 9.85 19.78
CA LEU A 390 -4.25 9.67 20.86
C LEU A 390 -3.96 8.43 21.72
N GLY A 391 -2.99 7.61 21.31
CA GLY A 391 -2.66 6.34 21.97
C GLY A 391 -3.78 5.30 21.88
N LEU A 392 -4.54 5.29 20.78
CA LEU A 392 -5.64 4.33 20.61
C LEU A 392 -5.10 2.90 20.51
N PRO A 393 -5.70 1.93 21.22
CA PRO A 393 -5.52 0.51 20.96
C PRO A 393 -6.47 0.02 19.86
N ASP A 394 -6.24 -1.19 19.38
CA ASP A 394 -7.22 -1.92 18.57
C ASP A 394 -8.47 -2.26 19.38
N VAL A 395 -9.59 -2.39 18.66
CA VAL A 395 -10.82 -2.98 19.20
C VAL A 395 -10.79 -4.48 18.93
N THR A 396 -10.52 -5.28 19.96
CA THR A 396 -10.29 -6.73 19.83
C THR A 396 -11.53 -7.59 20.08
N ASP A 397 -12.63 -6.98 20.52
CA ASP A 397 -13.88 -7.64 20.92
C ASP A 397 -15.02 -7.43 19.92
N LEU A 398 -14.72 -7.00 18.70
CA LEU A 398 -15.71 -6.91 17.62
C LEU A 398 -16.24 -8.30 17.26
N PRO A 399 -17.59 -8.46 17.20
CA PRO A 399 -18.21 -9.65 16.63
C PRO A 399 -17.72 -9.93 15.20
N ASP A 400 -17.61 -11.20 14.83
CA ASP A 400 -17.06 -11.60 13.54
C ASP A 400 -17.92 -11.10 12.37
N GLU A 401 -19.23 -11.01 12.56
CA GLU A 401 -20.19 -10.55 11.56
C GLU A 401 -20.10 -9.05 11.21
N VAL A 402 -19.43 -8.24 12.03
CA VAL A 402 -19.23 -6.80 11.75
C VAL A 402 -17.85 -6.50 11.17
N ARG A 403 -16.98 -7.51 11.05
CA ARG A 403 -15.65 -7.36 10.45
C ARG A 403 -15.77 -7.24 8.94
N GLN A 404 -15.03 -6.31 8.37
CA GLN A 404 -15.09 -5.97 6.95
C GLN A 404 -13.78 -6.25 6.20
N ASP A 405 -12.76 -6.73 6.91
CA ASP A 405 -11.47 -7.10 6.33
C ASP A 405 -11.63 -8.34 5.43
N PRO A 406 -11.31 -8.24 4.12
CA PRO A 406 -11.40 -9.37 3.20
C PRO A 406 -10.55 -10.57 3.62
N SER A 407 -9.37 -10.33 4.22
CA SER A 407 -8.49 -11.38 4.70
C SER A 407 -9.17 -12.23 5.78
N PHE A 408 -9.96 -11.60 6.66
CA PHE A 408 -10.73 -12.30 7.69
C PHE A 408 -11.83 -13.17 7.08
N VAL A 409 -12.60 -12.61 6.15
CA VAL A 409 -13.71 -13.32 5.50
C VAL A 409 -13.18 -14.52 4.71
N ARG A 410 -12.08 -14.35 3.98
CA ARG A 410 -11.53 -15.38 3.08
C ARG A 410 -10.73 -16.45 3.82
N ALA A 411 -9.98 -16.11 4.88
CA ALA A 411 -9.32 -17.11 5.72
C ALA A 411 -10.33 -18.09 6.34
N ASN A 412 -11.49 -17.59 6.78
CA ASN A 412 -12.55 -18.42 7.34
C ASN A 412 -13.27 -19.27 6.26
N GLN A 413 -13.40 -18.78 5.03
CA GLN A 413 -13.95 -19.55 3.92
C GLN A 413 -12.97 -20.62 3.42
N GLY A 414 -11.67 -20.33 3.39
CA GLY A 414 -10.60 -21.31 3.08
C GLY A 414 -10.54 -22.45 4.10
N ALA A 415 -10.70 -22.13 5.39
CA ALA A 415 -10.80 -23.13 6.45
C ALA A 415 -12.06 -24.00 6.32
N ALA A 416 -13.21 -23.41 5.95
CA ALA A 416 -14.44 -24.15 5.70
C ALA A 416 -14.38 -25.05 4.44
N GLY A 417 -13.65 -24.62 3.40
CA GLY A 417 -13.42 -25.41 2.18
C GLY A 417 -12.50 -26.62 2.36
N THR A 418 -11.66 -26.62 3.41
CA THR A 418 -10.85 -27.79 3.79
C THR A 418 -11.57 -28.78 4.72
N ALA A 419 -12.74 -28.41 5.25
CA ALA A 419 -13.50 -29.21 6.22
C ALA A 419 -14.62 -30.07 5.59
N SER A 420 -14.48 -30.46 4.32
CA SER A 420 -15.45 -31.33 3.64
C SER A 420 -14.87 -32.61 3.07
N VAL A 421 -13.89 -33.21 3.72
CA VAL A 421 -13.64 -34.67 3.70
C VAL A 421 -13.12 -35.06 5.09
N GLU A 422 -13.76 -36.04 5.71
CA GLU A 422 -13.51 -36.62 7.04
C GLU A 422 -14.13 -35.91 8.27
N GLY A 423 -15.32 -36.42 8.64
CA GLY A 423 -15.45 -37.10 9.94
C GLY A 423 -15.57 -36.22 11.19
N GLY A 424 -16.81 -36.11 11.69
CA GLY A 424 -17.18 -35.35 12.88
C GLY A 424 -16.30 -35.56 14.12
N GLY A 425 -16.06 -34.45 14.82
CA GLY A 425 -15.46 -34.41 16.15
C GLY A 425 -15.10 -32.98 16.53
N GLY A 426 -16.08 -32.24 17.07
CA GLY A 426 -15.93 -30.81 17.33
C GLY A 426 -14.91 -30.44 18.40
N ARG A 427 -14.57 -29.15 18.44
CA ARG A 427 -14.49 -28.28 19.64
C ARG A 427 -14.00 -26.88 19.29
N ARG A 428 -14.80 -25.91 19.79
CA ARG A 428 -14.51 -24.62 20.44
C ARG A 428 -13.63 -23.60 19.75
#